data_AF-A0A9X8DIW0-F1
#
_entry.id   AF-A0A9X8DIW0-F1
#
_cell.length_a   1.000
_cell.length_b   1.000
_cell.length_c   1.000
_cell.angle_alpha   90.00
_cell.angle_beta   90.00
_cell.angle_gamma   90.00
#
_symmetry.space_group_name_H-M   'P 1'
#
loop_
_entity.id
_entity.type
_entity.pdbx_description
1 polymer ?
#
loop_
_entity_poly.entity_id
_entity_poly.type
_entity_poly.pdbx_seq_one_letter_code
_entity_poly.pdbx_strand_id
1 'polypeptide(L)'
;MALLLVARPAHASVTFDVSPVKANPFELDFLERALKPGGHVVHSRTEYKDQRCSEVIQSSSSSTVDGDHDDTIIASANGFVLGAVRAYNQHHHLILRPDDVWLAIMTQFGLFVNGHAEAVRDKLVKHKEGTQGLVVK
;
A
#
# COMPACT_ATOMS: atom_id res chain seq x y z
N MET A 1 -28.96 -13.16 5.29
CA MET A 1 -27.50 -13.05 5.46
C MET A 1 -27.24 -11.71 6.11
N ALA A 2 -27.09 -11.70 7.44
CA ALA A 2 -26.96 -10.48 8.22
C ALA A 2 -25.57 -9.88 7.98
N LEU A 3 -25.51 -8.67 7.40
CA LEU A 3 -24.31 -7.84 7.44
C LEU A 3 -24.08 -7.48 8.91
N LEU A 4 -23.12 -8.15 9.55
CA LEU A 4 -22.58 -7.68 10.81
C LEU A 4 -21.80 -6.40 10.49
N LEU A 5 -22.38 -5.24 10.79
CA LEU A 5 -21.65 -4.00 10.99
C LEU A 5 -20.75 -4.19 12.22
N VAL A 6 -19.59 -4.80 12.01
CA VAL A 6 -18.49 -4.67 12.95
C VAL A 6 -18.05 -3.21 12.85
N ALA A 7 -18.39 -2.42 13.86
CA ALA A 7 -17.73 -1.15 14.10
C ALA A 7 -16.22 -1.44 14.13
N ARG A 8 -15.51 -1.07 13.05
CA ARG A 8 -14.07 -1.29 12.94
C ARG A 8 -13.43 -0.54 14.11
N PRO A 9 -12.66 -1.21 14.98
CA PRO A 9 -11.82 -0.49 15.94
C PRO A 9 -10.90 0.43 15.14
N ALA A 10 -10.64 1.64 15.67
CA ALA A 10 -9.61 2.51 15.14
C ALA A 10 -8.36 1.66 14.88
N HIS A 11 -7.97 1.51 13.61
CA HIS A 11 -6.89 0.61 13.24
C HIS A 11 -5.66 1.00 14.07
N ALA A 12 -5.10 0.05 14.82
CA ALA A 12 -3.88 0.31 15.59
C ALA A 12 -2.82 0.79 14.61
N SER A 13 -2.32 2.02 14.77
CA SER A 13 -1.24 2.58 13.96
C SER A 13 -0.03 2.80 14.85
N VAL A 14 1.15 2.70 14.26
CA VAL A 14 2.41 2.98 14.96
C VAL A 14 3.00 4.23 14.33
N THR A 15 3.17 5.26 15.15
CA THR A 15 3.89 6.48 14.78
C THR A 15 5.30 6.35 15.30
N PHE A 16 6.27 6.64 14.45
CA PHE A 16 7.67 6.69 14.84
C PHE A 16 8.26 8.02 14.43
N ASP A 17 9.16 8.50 15.28
CA ASP A 17 9.95 9.66 14.95
C ASP A 17 11.13 9.22 14.07
N VAL A 18 11.06 9.57 12.79
CA VAL A 18 12.08 9.18 11.81
C VAL A 18 13.34 10.03 11.93
N SER A 19 13.28 11.18 12.60
CA SER A 19 14.39 12.13 12.71
C SER A 19 14.39 12.80 14.09
N PRO A 20 15.55 13.05 14.73
CA PRO A 20 15.59 13.74 16.02
C PRO A 20 15.24 15.24 15.95
N VAL A 21 14.85 15.73 14.77
CA VAL A 21 14.51 17.13 14.50
C VAL A 21 13.00 17.31 14.57
N LYS A 22 12.54 18.45 15.11
CA LYS A 22 11.11 18.79 15.16
C LYS A 22 10.47 18.64 13.77
N ALA A 23 9.34 17.94 13.71
CA ALA A 23 8.71 17.66 12.45
C ALA A 23 8.22 18.90 11.71
N ASN A 24 8.41 18.90 10.39
CA ASN A 24 7.92 19.92 9.47
C ASN A 24 6.50 19.60 9.00
N PRO A 25 5.66 20.62 8.72
CA PRO A 25 4.38 20.42 8.08
C PRO A 25 4.56 19.76 6.71
N PHE A 26 3.60 18.90 6.33
CA PHE A 26 3.62 18.25 5.02
C PHE A 26 3.18 19.24 3.93
N GLU A 27 4.00 19.41 2.92
CA GLU A 27 3.68 20.24 1.75
C GLU A 27 3.85 19.45 0.46
N LEU A 28 2.88 19.62 -0.45
CA LEU A 28 2.95 19.08 -1.80
C LEU A 28 3.97 19.86 -2.61
N ASP A 29 4.83 19.14 -3.32
CA ASP A 29 5.68 19.77 -4.33
C ASP A 29 4.85 20.22 -5.56
N PHE A 30 5.49 20.94 -6.47
CA PHE A 30 4.82 21.46 -7.67
C PHE A 30 4.22 20.34 -8.55
N LEU A 31 4.94 19.22 -8.69
CA LEU A 31 4.53 18.11 -9.54
C LEU A 31 3.37 17.34 -8.89
N GLU A 32 3.41 17.14 -7.58
CA GLU A 32 2.33 16.52 -6.80
C GLU A 32 1.06 17.38 -6.79
N ARG A 33 1.22 18.70 -6.74
CA ARG A 33 0.10 19.64 -6.84
C ARG A 33 -0.52 19.66 -8.24
N ALA A 34 0.30 19.52 -9.28
CA ALA A 34 -0.17 19.36 -10.66
C ALA A 34 -0.79 17.97 -10.94
N LEU A 35 -0.30 16.94 -10.23
CA LEU A 35 -0.80 15.58 -10.31
C LEU A 35 -2.04 15.35 -9.46
N LYS A 36 -2.36 16.22 -8.48
CA LYS A 36 -3.53 16.16 -7.59
C LYS A 36 -4.81 16.11 -8.44
N PRO A 37 -5.36 14.93 -8.77
CA PRO A 37 -6.57 14.87 -9.57
C PRO A 37 -7.74 14.89 -8.57
N GLY A 38 -8.84 15.56 -8.91
CA GLY A 38 -10.12 15.28 -8.25
C GLY A 38 -10.68 13.89 -8.61
N GLY A 39 -9.83 12.88 -8.83
CA GLY A 39 -10.15 11.58 -9.41
C GLY A 39 -9.33 10.42 -8.83
N HIS A 40 -9.63 9.20 -9.28
CA HIS A 40 -9.03 7.96 -8.76
C HIS A 40 -7.50 7.96 -8.92
N VAL A 41 -6.80 8.07 -7.78
CA VAL A 41 -5.33 8.18 -7.68
C VAL A 41 -4.59 7.05 -8.43
N VAL A 42 -5.19 5.86 -8.51
CA VAL A 42 -4.64 4.69 -9.21
C VAL A 42 -4.53 4.90 -10.72
N HIS A 43 -5.49 5.61 -11.35
CA HIS A 43 -5.47 5.85 -12.79
C HIS A 43 -4.42 6.88 -13.23
N SER A 44 -3.87 7.65 -12.29
CA SER A 44 -2.85 8.66 -12.60
C SER A 44 -1.50 8.06 -12.99
N ARG A 45 -1.27 6.76 -12.72
CA ARG A 45 -0.01 6.07 -13.01
C ARG A 45 -0.17 5.11 -14.19
N THR A 46 0.76 5.21 -15.15
CA THR A 46 0.80 4.35 -16.34
C THR A 46 0.99 2.89 -15.99
N GLU A 47 1.81 2.57 -14.98
CA GLU A 47 2.05 1.19 -14.53
C GLU A 47 0.75 0.44 -14.22
N TYR A 48 -0.15 1.03 -13.43
CA TYR A 48 -1.43 0.42 -13.10
C TYR A 48 -2.39 0.39 -14.29
N LYS A 49 -2.37 1.43 -15.13
CA LYS A 49 -3.19 1.50 -16.34
C LYS A 49 -2.81 0.40 -17.33
N ASP A 50 -1.51 0.18 -17.55
CA ASP A 50 -0.97 -0.80 -18.49
C ASP A 50 -1.25 -2.23 -18.01
N GLN A 51 -1.23 -2.45 -16.70
CA GLN A 51 -1.60 -3.73 -16.08
C GLN A 51 -3.13 -3.92 -15.90
N ARG A 52 -3.95 -2.93 -16.31
CA ARG A 52 -5.41 -2.90 -16.09
C ARG A 52 -5.82 -3.03 -14.62
N CYS A 53 -4.97 -2.60 -13.69
CA CYS A 53 -5.23 -2.56 -12.26
C CYS A 53 -5.92 -1.24 -11.89
N SER A 54 -7.19 -1.07 -12.26
CA SER A 54 -7.94 0.17 -12.01
C SER A 54 -8.79 0.15 -10.74
N GLU A 55 -9.17 -1.04 -10.28
CA GLU A 55 -10.08 -1.20 -9.16
C GLU A 55 -9.33 -1.20 -7.83
N VAL A 56 -9.80 -0.37 -6.89
CA VAL A 56 -9.33 -0.38 -5.51
C VAL A 56 -10.29 -1.24 -4.70
N ILE A 57 -9.86 -2.46 -4.37
CA ILE A 57 -10.69 -3.42 -3.62
C ILE A 57 -10.96 -2.91 -2.20
N GLN A 58 -10.01 -2.18 -1.61
CA GLN A 58 -10.18 -1.53 -0.31
C GLN A 58 -9.23 -0.34 -0.20
N SER A 59 -9.75 0.84 0.14
CA SER A 59 -8.93 1.97 0.57
C SER A 59 -9.01 2.15 2.07
N SER A 60 -8.04 2.85 2.62
CA SER A 60 -8.07 3.29 4.01
C SER A 60 -7.98 4.79 4.05
N SER A 61 -8.95 5.43 3.43
CA SER A 61 -9.15 6.86 3.60
C SER A 61 -9.68 7.05 5.01
N SER A 62 -8.91 7.68 5.88
CA SER A 62 -9.39 8.05 7.20
C SER A 62 -10.13 9.36 7.02
N SER A 63 -11.40 9.29 6.61
CA SER A 63 -12.29 10.43 6.75
C SER A 63 -12.44 10.73 8.25
N THR A 64 -11.49 11.49 8.80
CA THR A 64 -11.67 12.14 10.08
C THR A 64 -12.84 13.08 9.91
N VAL A 65 -13.86 12.87 10.74
CA VAL A 65 -15.15 13.56 10.73
C VAL A 65 -15.01 15.06 11.02
N ASP A 66 -13.80 15.51 11.41
CA ASP A 66 -13.45 16.89 11.64
C ASP A 66 -12.56 17.38 10.51
N GLY A 67 -13.07 18.29 9.67
CA GLY A 67 -12.49 18.76 8.41
C GLY A 67 -11.18 19.58 8.51
N ASP A 68 -10.25 19.19 9.39
CA ASP A 68 -9.00 19.90 9.67
C ASP A 68 -7.75 19.17 9.11
N HIS A 69 -7.88 17.93 8.64
CA HIS A 69 -6.77 17.17 8.04
C HIS A 69 -7.10 16.86 6.57
N ASP A 70 -6.37 17.53 5.65
CA ASP A 70 -6.43 17.26 4.21
C ASP A 70 -5.91 15.83 3.97
N ASP A 71 -6.82 14.87 3.87
CA ASP A 71 -6.57 13.44 3.62
C ASP A 71 -6.15 13.24 2.15
N THR A 72 -5.08 13.94 1.77
CA THR A 72 -4.55 13.98 0.43
C THR A 72 -3.80 12.68 0.13
N ILE A 73 -4.37 11.88 -0.75
CA ILE A 73 -3.75 10.66 -1.27
C ILE A 73 -2.94 11.00 -2.51
N ILE A 74 -1.65 10.66 -2.49
CA ILE A 74 -0.72 10.90 -3.62
C ILE A 74 -0.27 9.56 -4.19
N ALA A 75 -0.41 9.38 -5.50
CA ALA A 75 0.15 8.21 -6.16
C ALA A 75 1.67 8.31 -6.18
N SER A 76 2.36 7.27 -5.69
CA SER A 76 3.82 7.20 -5.70
C SER A 76 4.29 5.84 -6.17
N ALA A 77 5.34 5.81 -6.99
CA ALA A 77 6.03 4.58 -7.33
C ALA A 77 6.80 4.11 -6.09
N ASN A 78 6.64 2.85 -5.69
CA ASN A 78 7.19 2.32 -4.44
C ASN A 78 6.78 3.14 -3.21
N GLY A 79 5.48 3.50 -3.11
CA GLY A 79 4.97 4.45 -2.11
C GLY A 79 5.37 4.16 -0.66
N PHE A 80 5.52 2.89 -0.27
CA PHE A 80 5.99 2.51 1.06
C PHE A 80 7.43 2.98 1.32
N VAL A 81 8.37 2.65 0.42
CA VAL A 81 9.79 3.00 0.58
C VAL A 81 10.01 4.49 0.35
N LEU A 82 9.44 5.05 -0.72
CA LEU A 82 9.64 6.47 -1.05
C LEU A 82 8.97 7.38 -0.02
N GLY A 83 7.82 6.99 0.52
CA GLY A 83 7.17 7.68 1.63
C GLY A 83 8.06 7.70 2.88
N ALA A 84 8.68 6.56 3.22
CA ALA A 84 9.60 6.49 4.34
C ALA A 84 10.85 7.35 4.16
N VAL A 85 11.47 7.30 2.98
CA VAL A 85 12.64 8.12 2.63
C VAL A 85 12.30 9.60 2.66
N ARG A 86 11.13 10.00 2.13
CA ARG A 86 10.67 11.39 2.16
C ARG A 86 10.46 11.86 3.60
N ALA A 87 9.77 11.07 4.42
CA ALA A 87 9.54 11.42 5.81
C ALA A 87 10.85 11.63 6.57
N TYR A 88 11.82 10.75 6.36
CA TYR A 88 13.16 10.89 6.94
C TYR A 88 13.87 12.18 6.48
N ASN A 89 13.96 12.39 5.17
CA ASN A 89 14.73 13.49 4.58
C ASN A 89 14.11 14.88 4.83
N GLN A 90 12.78 14.95 4.96
CA GLN A 90 12.04 16.20 5.13
C GLN A 90 11.58 16.43 6.56
N HIS A 91 11.97 15.54 7.49
CA HIS A 91 11.58 15.58 8.90
C HIS A 91 10.06 15.56 9.07
N HIS A 92 9.35 14.62 8.43
CA HIS A 92 7.93 14.42 8.68
C HIS A 92 7.70 13.27 9.65
N HIS A 93 6.61 13.32 10.41
CA HIS A 93 6.15 12.13 11.12
C HIS A 93 5.74 11.04 10.12
N LEU A 94 6.05 9.80 10.46
CA LEU A 94 5.64 8.65 9.66
C LEU A 94 4.71 7.77 10.50
N ILE A 95 3.50 7.58 9.98
CA ILE A 95 2.49 6.70 10.54
C ILE A 95 2.40 5.49 9.63
N LEU A 96 2.73 4.32 10.15
CA LEU A 96 2.53 3.05 9.44
C LEU A 96 1.46 2.25 10.16
N ARG A 97 0.49 1.76 9.39
CA ARG A 97 -0.49 0.82 9.90
C ARG A 97 0.06 -0.60 9.69
N PRO A 98 -0.24 -1.54 10.58
CA PRO A 98 0.17 -2.94 10.44
C PRO A 98 -0.22 -3.54 9.08
N ASP A 99 -1.39 -3.16 8.55
CA ASP A 99 -1.88 -3.60 7.23
C ASP A 99 -0.94 -3.14 6.10
N ASP A 100 -0.42 -1.91 6.16
CA ASP A 100 0.48 -1.36 5.13
C ASP A 100 1.80 -2.16 5.10
N VAL A 101 2.30 -2.54 6.28
CA VAL A 101 3.51 -3.37 6.43
C VAL A 101 3.27 -4.80 5.92
N TRP A 102 2.14 -5.40 6.30
CA TRP A 102 1.81 -6.76 5.87
C TRP A 102 1.62 -6.85 4.36
N LEU A 103 0.92 -5.87 3.77
CA LEU A 103 0.74 -5.76 2.33
C LEU A 103 2.09 -5.61 1.61
N ALA A 104 3.02 -4.81 2.13
CA ALA A 104 4.35 -4.68 1.56
C ALA A 104 5.10 -6.03 1.58
N ILE A 105 5.09 -6.76 2.70
CA ILE A 105 5.76 -8.06 2.81
C ILE A 105 5.14 -9.07 1.85
N MET A 106 3.82 -9.19 1.82
CA MET A 106 3.12 -10.15 0.96
C MET A 106 3.31 -9.85 -0.52
N THR A 107 3.32 -8.58 -0.91
CA THR A 107 3.54 -8.17 -2.30
C THR A 107 4.94 -8.57 -2.75
N GLN A 108 5.97 -8.21 -1.99
CA GLN A 108 7.36 -8.54 -2.32
C GLN A 108 7.62 -10.05 -2.28
N PHE A 109 7.03 -10.76 -1.32
CA PHE A 109 7.09 -12.21 -1.27
C PHE A 109 6.45 -12.87 -2.50
N GLY A 110 5.26 -12.42 -2.91
CA GLY A 110 4.58 -12.92 -4.10
C GLY A 110 5.41 -12.73 -5.37
N LEU A 111 6.01 -11.54 -5.55
CA LEU A 111 6.92 -11.28 -6.67
C LEU A 111 8.15 -12.18 -6.64
N PHE A 112 8.74 -12.40 -5.46
CA PHE A 112 9.88 -13.30 -5.29
C PHE A 112 9.52 -14.75 -5.68
N VAL A 113 8.40 -15.27 -5.16
CA VAL A 113 7.91 -16.61 -5.47
C VAL A 113 7.64 -16.76 -6.96
N ASN A 114 7.00 -15.76 -7.60
CA ASN A 114 6.73 -15.80 -9.03
C ASN A 114 8.01 -15.82 -9.87
N GLY A 115 9.05 -15.07 -9.47
CA GLY A 115 10.35 -15.07 -10.16
C GLY A 115 11.21 -16.33 -9.91
N HIS A 116 10.94 -17.06 -8.83
CA HIS A 116 11.73 -18.23 -8.40
C HIS A 116 10.88 -19.48 -8.22
N ALA A 117 9.79 -19.61 -8.96
CA ALA A 117 8.73 -20.58 -8.71
C ALA A 117 9.25 -22.03 -8.56
N GLU A 118 10.20 -22.44 -9.41
CA GLU A 118 10.81 -23.77 -9.34
C GLU A 118 11.66 -24.00 -8.09
N ALA A 119 12.42 -22.99 -7.66
CA ALA A 119 13.34 -23.10 -6.53
C ALA A 119 12.62 -23.12 -5.17
N VAL A 120 11.37 -22.64 -5.10
CA VAL A 120 10.55 -22.65 -3.88
C VAL A 120 9.37 -23.62 -3.96
N ARG A 121 9.24 -24.36 -5.07
CA ARG A 121 8.11 -25.25 -5.38
C ARG A 121 7.86 -26.28 -4.28
N ASP A 122 8.91 -26.99 -3.89
CA ASP A 122 8.88 -28.05 -2.88
C ASP A 122 8.42 -27.56 -1.49
N LYS A 123 8.51 -26.26 -1.24
CA LYS A 123 8.05 -25.61 0.01
C LYS A 123 6.59 -25.18 -0.04
N LEU A 124 6.05 -24.91 -1.22
CA LEU A 124 4.71 -24.31 -1.39
C LEU A 124 3.67 -25.30 -1.94
N VAL A 125 4.09 -26.29 -2.72
CA VAL A 125 3.20 -27.30 -3.32
C VAL A 125 3.68 -28.72 -3.06
N LYS A 126 2.75 -29.67 -2.99
CA LYS A 126 3.07 -31.08 -2.73
C LYS A 126 3.75 -31.79 -3.90
N HIS A 127 3.55 -31.30 -5.13
CA HIS A 127 4.13 -31.91 -6.32
C HIS A 127 5.50 -31.32 -6.61
N LYS A 128 6.49 -32.20 -6.81
CA LYS A 128 7.89 -31.81 -6.91
C LYS A 128 8.30 -31.34 -8.31
N GLU A 129 7.62 -31.83 -9.34
CA GLU A 129 7.98 -31.54 -10.74
C GLU A 129 6.73 -31.14 -11.55
N GLY A 130 6.94 -30.30 -12.56
CA GLY A 130 5.94 -29.95 -13.57
C GLY A 130 4.68 -29.28 -13.04
N THR A 131 3.63 -29.27 -13.86
CA THR A 131 2.30 -28.78 -13.49
C THR A 131 1.37 -29.97 -13.26
N GLN A 132 0.48 -29.86 -12.27
CA GLN A 132 -0.59 -30.83 -12.07
C GLN A 132 -1.92 -30.23 -12.52
N GLY A 133 -2.70 -31.00 -13.27
CA GLY A 133 -4.05 -30.60 -13.65
C GLY A 133 -4.94 -30.52 -12.40
N LEU A 134 -5.66 -29.40 -12.25
CA LEU A 134 -6.66 -29.25 -11.20
C LEU A 134 -7.85 -30.16 -11.50
N VAL A 135 -8.09 -31.15 -10.63
CA VAL A 135 -9.32 -31.96 -10.68
C VAL A 135 -10.35 -31.29 -9.81
N VAL A 136 -11.28 -30.54 -10.43
CA VAL A 136 -12.45 -29.99 -9.74
C VAL A 136 -13.51 -31.09 -9.70
N LYS A 137 -13.92 -31.48 -8.49
CA LYS A 137 -15.02 -32.41 -8.25
C LYS A 137 -16.34 -31.68 -8.12
#